data_AF-A0AA41ZBS0-F1
#
_entry.id   AF-A0AA41ZBS0-F1
#
_cell.length_a   1.000
_cell.length_b   1.000
_cell.length_c   1.000
_cell.angle_alpha   90.00
_cell.angle_beta   90.00
_cell.angle_gamma   90.00
#
_symmetry.space_group_name_H-M   'P 1'
#
loop_
_entity.id
_entity.type
_entity.pdbx_description
1 polymer ?
#
loop_
_entity_poly.entity_id
_entity_poly.type
_entity_poly.pdbx_seq_one_letter_code
_entity_poly.pdbx_strand_id
1 'polypeptide(L)'
;MKFTLTHALLLAAVPLAWTMGSAASGSQAAPASSPAVAVDESWPEAQFEIFKLAPGKQEAFIRRIARDDQVSAAGGFPPVQIYVHEDGADWDVLVYKPIRTTKPSAAQQAAMNAKRRELGMESGPAYFIALRELVASHTDTRTYGPISAGQWLSRLDRWRADHSRPASGQPE
;
A
#
# COMPACT_ATOMS: atom_id res chain seq x y z
N MET A 1 1.89 -60.90 -24.08
CA MET A 1 0.61 -61.48 -23.60
C MET A 1 -0.41 -60.36 -23.55
N LYS A 2 -1.53 -60.52 -24.27
CA LYS A 2 -2.64 -59.55 -24.36
C LYS A 2 -3.59 -59.79 -23.18
N PHE A 3 -3.98 -58.75 -22.46
CA PHE A 3 -5.13 -58.80 -21.54
C PHE A 3 -6.11 -57.67 -21.89
N THR A 4 -7.25 -58.10 -22.43
CA THR A 4 -8.50 -57.35 -22.59
C THR A 4 -9.43 -57.72 -21.44
N LEU A 5 -10.04 -56.73 -20.78
CA LEU A 5 -11.20 -56.86 -19.89
C LEU A 5 -11.91 -55.49 -19.89
N THR A 6 -12.93 -55.23 -20.71
CA THR A 6 -14.37 -55.59 -20.62
C THR A 6 -15.08 -55.09 -19.36
N HIS A 7 -15.74 -53.94 -19.54
CA HIS A 7 -16.92 -53.33 -18.92
C HIS A 7 -17.65 -54.05 -17.76
N ALA A 8 -18.01 -53.26 -16.73
CA ALA A 8 -19.31 -53.34 -16.07
C ALA A 8 -19.71 -51.96 -15.49
N LEU A 9 -20.63 -51.30 -16.18
CA LEU A 9 -21.32 -50.08 -15.75
C LEU A 9 -22.52 -50.52 -14.90
N LEU A 10 -22.57 -50.12 -13.63
CA LEU A 10 -23.73 -50.34 -12.76
C LEU A 10 -24.42 -48.99 -12.50
N LEU A 11 -25.52 -48.79 -13.21
CA LEU A 11 -26.51 -47.73 -12.98
C LEU A 11 -27.39 -48.13 -11.80
N ALA A 12 -27.31 -47.39 -10.70
CA ALA A 12 -28.30 -47.44 -9.63
C ALA A 12 -29.21 -46.21 -9.75
N ALA A 13 -30.47 -46.44 -10.11
CA ALA A 13 -31.54 -45.45 -10.12
C ALA A 13 -32.06 -45.23 -8.69
N VAL A 14 -32.11 -43.98 -8.24
CA VAL A 14 -32.72 -43.58 -6.96
C VAL A 14 -33.92 -42.67 -7.27
N PRO A 15 -35.10 -42.89 -6.66
CA PRO A 15 -36.32 -42.17 -7.00
C PRO A 15 -36.29 -40.71 -6.51
N LEU A 16 -36.77 -39.81 -7.38
CA LEU A 16 -37.10 -38.42 -7.07
C LEU A 16 -38.30 -38.38 -6.10
N ALA A 17 -38.06 -38.06 -4.84
CA ALA A 17 -39.11 -37.59 -3.94
C ALA A 17 -39.20 -36.05 -4.06
N TRP A 18 -40.33 -35.58 -4.57
CA TRP A 18 -40.68 -34.16 -4.57
C TRP A 18 -41.14 -33.75 -3.17
N THR A 19 -40.31 -32.99 -2.46
CA THR A 19 -40.75 -32.22 -1.29
C THR A 19 -40.96 -30.76 -1.72
N MET A 20 -42.23 -30.35 -1.71
CA MET A 20 -42.62 -28.96 -1.85
C MET A 20 -42.13 -28.13 -0.65
N GLY A 21 -41.70 -26.90 -0.95
CA GLY A 21 -41.94 -25.75 -0.09
C GLY A 21 -41.00 -25.57 1.10
N SER A 22 -39.97 -24.75 0.91
CA SER A 22 -39.54 -23.81 1.94
C SER A 22 -38.94 -22.59 1.25
N ALA A 23 -39.55 -21.44 1.52
CA ALA A 23 -39.20 -20.15 0.95
C ALA A 23 -37.71 -19.87 1.15
N ALA A 24 -37.02 -19.58 0.05
CA ALA A 24 -35.71 -18.98 0.10
C ALA A 24 -35.87 -17.57 0.69
N SER A 25 -35.58 -17.44 1.98
CA SER A 25 -35.24 -16.15 2.58
C SER A 25 -33.96 -15.68 1.88
N GLY A 26 -34.13 -14.86 0.85
CA GLY A 26 -33.05 -14.11 0.26
C GLY A 26 -32.47 -13.19 1.32
N SER A 27 -31.41 -13.63 1.99
CA SER A 27 -30.51 -12.74 2.71
C SER A 27 -29.86 -11.85 1.67
N GLN A 28 -30.51 -10.72 1.40
CA GLN A 28 -29.92 -9.62 0.67
C GLN A 28 -28.71 -9.16 1.49
N ALA A 29 -27.52 -9.57 1.07
CA ALA A 29 -26.28 -9.10 1.66
C ALA A 29 -26.30 -7.57 1.57
N ALA A 30 -26.41 -6.92 2.72
CA ALA A 30 -26.26 -5.48 2.81
C ALA A 30 -24.90 -5.12 2.19
N PRO A 31 -24.82 -4.05 1.38
CA PRO A 31 -23.52 -3.57 0.91
C PRO A 31 -22.66 -3.35 2.14
N ALA A 32 -21.47 -3.95 2.16
CA ALA A 32 -20.51 -3.75 3.22
C ALA A 32 -20.27 -2.24 3.35
N SER A 33 -20.79 -1.65 4.41
CA SER A 33 -20.52 -0.27 4.77
C SER A 33 -19.02 -0.17 5.00
N SER A 34 -18.28 0.40 4.03
CA SER A 34 -16.90 0.82 4.28
C SER A 34 -16.90 1.63 5.57
N PRO A 35 -16.02 1.34 6.54
CA PRO A 35 -15.98 2.09 7.78
C PRO A 35 -15.85 3.57 7.42
N ALA A 36 -16.82 4.36 7.86
CA ALA A 36 -16.73 5.80 7.77
C ALA A 36 -15.51 6.21 8.60
N VAL A 37 -14.41 6.50 7.91
CA VAL A 37 -13.23 7.09 8.51
C VAL A 37 -13.72 8.40 9.11
N ALA A 38 -13.75 8.48 10.45
CA ALA A 38 -13.94 9.73 11.16
C ALA A 38 -12.92 10.72 10.59
N VAL A 39 -13.43 11.79 9.97
CA VAL A 39 -12.59 12.77 9.30
C VAL A 39 -11.88 13.55 10.40
N ASP A 40 -10.67 13.12 10.75
CA ASP A 40 -9.68 14.01 11.31
C ASP A 40 -9.57 15.24 10.39
N GLU A 41 -9.44 16.44 10.96
CA GLU A 41 -9.31 17.67 10.15
C GLU A 41 -8.05 17.64 9.28
N SER A 42 -7.06 16.83 9.65
CA SER A 42 -5.86 16.61 8.84
C SER A 42 -6.14 15.71 7.64
N TRP A 43 -5.61 16.06 6.46
CA TRP A 43 -5.62 15.14 5.32
C TRP A 43 -4.76 13.93 5.67
N PRO A 44 -5.17 12.69 5.32
CA PRO A 44 -4.23 11.58 5.36
C PRO A 44 -3.08 11.90 4.41
N GLU A 45 -1.86 11.58 4.82
CA GLU A 45 -0.66 11.87 4.05
C GLU A 45 0.12 10.59 3.72
N ALA A 46 0.70 10.59 2.53
CA ALA A 46 1.55 9.53 2.05
C ALA A 46 2.84 10.13 1.45
N GLN A 47 3.96 9.46 1.70
CA GLN A 47 5.22 9.77 1.02
C GLN A 47 5.55 8.66 0.03
N PHE A 48 5.89 9.07 -1.19
CA PHE A 48 6.39 8.21 -2.24
C PHE A 48 7.78 8.67 -2.65
N GLU A 49 8.71 7.73 -2.70
CA GLU A 49 10.01 7.94 -3.33
C GLU A 49 9.99 7.21 -4.67
N ILE A 50 10.18 7.95 -5.75
CA ILE A 50 10.13 7.42 -7.13
C ILE A 50 11.55 7.37 -7.65
N PHE A 51 12.03 6.18 -8.01
CA PHE A 51 13.41 5.94 -8.41
C PHE A 51 13.49 5.56 -9.89
N LYS A 52 14.39 6.24 -10.61
CA LYS A 52 15.07 5.67 -11.77
C LYS A 52 16.41 5.12 -11.31
N LEU A 53 16.62 3.81 -11.47
CA LEU A 53 17.81 3.12 -11.03
C LEU A 53 18.93 3.27 -12.06
N ALA A 54 20.17 3.27 -11.58
CA ALA A 54 21.32 3.27 -12.47
C ALA A 54 21.35 1.96 -13.29
N PRO A 55 21.88 1.97 -14.52
CA PRO A 55 21.93 0.76 -15.37
C PRO A 55 22.56 -0.45 -14.65
N GLY A 56 21.83 -1.58 -14.64
CA GLY A 56 22.27 -2.82 -14.00
C GLY A 56 22.18 -2.85 -12.47
N LYS A 57 21.59 -1.84 -11.83
CA LYS A 57 21.48 -1.76 -10.36
C LYS A 57 20.13 -2.19 -9.79
N GLN A 58 19.24 -2.73 -10.62
CA GLN A 58 17.90 -3.15 -10.23
C GLN A 58 17.92 -4.13 -9.05
N GLU A 59 18.62 -5.25 -9.20
CA GLU A 59 18.72 -6.25 -8.12
C GLU A 59 19.43 -5.69 -6.89
N ALA A 60 20.51 -4.94 -7.07
CA ALA A 60 21.28 -4.35 -5.98
C ALA A 60 20.43 -3.39 -5.12
N PHE A 61 19.58 -2.60 -5.77
CA PHE A 61 18.65 -1.70 -5.09
C PHE A 61 17.59 -2.48 -4.31
N ILE A 62 16.94 -3.49 -4.90
CA ILE A 62 15.94 -4.31 -4.19
C ILE A 62 16.56 -5.03 -2.98
N ARG A 63 17.76 -5.59 -3.13
CA ARG A 63 18.50 -6.20 -2.01
C ARG A 63 18.88 -5.18 -0.93
N ARG A 64 19.16 -3.93 -1.31
CA ARG A 64 19.39 -2.84 -0.36
C ARG A 64 18.12 -2.52 0.43
N ILE A 65 16.98 -2.35 -0.22
CA ILE A 65 15.69 -2.12 0.47
C ILE A 65 15.38 -3.26 1.44
N ALA A 66 15.55 -4.52 1.04
CA ALA A 66 15.34 -5.66 1.93
C ALA A 66 16.24 -5.64 3.18
N ARG A 67 17.48 -5.12 3.08
CA ARG A 67 18.35 -4.90 4.26
C ARG A 67 17.89 -3.73 5.12
N ASP A 68 17.44 -2.64 4.51
CA ASP A 68 16.84 -1.51 5.24
C ASP A 68 15.54 -1.93 5.96
N ASP A 69 14.78 -2.87 5.42
CA ASP A 69 13.62 -3.49 6.08
C ASP A 69 14.02 -4.33 7.29
N GLN A 70 15.12 -5.09 7.22
CA GLN A 70 15.67 -5.79 8.39
C GLN A 70 16.07 -4.82 9.51
N VAL A 71 16.65 -3.68 9.16
CA VAL A 71 16.95 -2.60 10.12
C VAL A 71 15.66 -2.06 10.72
N SER A 72 14.63 -1.80 9.91
CA SER A 72 13.33 -1.31 10.36
C SER A 72 12.64 -2.29 11.32
N ALA A 73 12.68 -3.58 11.01
CA ALA A 73 12.13 -4.64 11.84
C ALA A 73 12.78 -4.69 13.24
N ALA A 74 14.09 -4.42 13.35
CA ALA A 74 14.78 -4.35 14.64
C ALA A 74 14.25 -3.20 15.54
N GLY A 75 13.70 -2.14 14.94
CA GLY A 75 13.01 -1.05 15.66
C GLY A 75 11.52 -1.30 15.89
N GLY A 76 10.98 -2.45 15.48
CA GLY A 76 9.55 -2.76 15.54
C GLY A 76 8.73 -2.05 14.46
N PHE A 77 9.33 -1.65 13.35
CA PHE A 77 8.63 -1.01 12.24
C PHE A 77 8.36 -2.00 11.10
N PRO A 78 7.23 -1.86 10.38
CA PRO A 78 6.94 -2.69 9.22
C PRO A 78 7.91 -2.42 8.06
N PRO A 79 8.07 -3.38 7.13
CA PRO A 79 8.80 -3.14 5.89
C PRO A 79 8.13 -2.05 5.06
N VAL A 80 8.91 -1.39 4.21
CA VAL A 80 8.33 -0.49 3.20
C VAL A 80 7.58 -1.30 2.14
N GLN A 81 6.61 -0.68 1.47
CA GLN A 81 5.99 -1.29 0.31
C GLN A 81 6.67 -0.76 -0.94
N ILE A 82 6.94 -1.64 -1.89
CA ILE A 82 7.53 -1.29 -3.18
C ILE A 82 6.59 -1.65 -4.32
N TYR A 83 6.63 -0.84 -5.37
CA TYR A 83 5.91 -1.04 -6.61
C TYR A 83 6.98 -1.06 -7.71
N VAL A 84 7.07 -2.16 -8.44
CA VAL A 84 8.02 -2.32 -9.55
C VAL A 84 7.32 -1.89 -10.83
N HIS A 85 8.01 -1.11 -11.66
CA HIS A 85 7.46 -0.64 -12.93
C HIS A 85 7.15 -1.80 -13.88
N GLU A 86 6.00 -1.70 -14.55
CA GLU A 86 5.59 -2.63 -15.61
C GLU A 86 5.29 -1.85 -16.90
N ASP A 87 4.52 -0.76 -16.81
CA ASP A 87 4.15 0.10 -17.94
C ASP A 87 3.94 1.56 -17.51
N GLY A 88 4.04 2.51 -18.46
CA GLY A 88 3.75 3.93 -18.25
C GLY A 88 4.99 4.83 -18.12
N ALA A 89 4.99 5.73 -17.13
CA ALA A 89 6.03 6.75 -16.95
C ALA A 89 7.44 6.15 -16.73
N ASP A 90 8.48 6.95 -17.00
CA ASP A 90 9.88 6.50 -16.92
C ASP A 90 10.42 6.51 -15.47
N TRP A 91 10.16 5.42 -14.75
CA TRP A 91 10.71 5.09 -13.44
C TRP A 91 10.84 3.57 -13.33
N ASP A 92 11.60 3.06 -12.36
CA ASP A 92 11.81 1.62 -12.21
C ASP A 92 11.18 1.06 -10.91
N VAL A 93 11.29 1.82 -9.80
CA VAL A 93 10.74 1.41 -8.50
C VAL A 93 10.13 2.61 -7.78
N LEU A 94 8.94 2.44 -7.24
CA LEU A 94 8.30 3.39 -6.33
C LEU A 94 8.24 2.78 -4.92
N VAL A 95 8.67 3.53 -3.92
CA VAL A 95 8.66 3.13 -2.51
C VAL A 95 7.61 3.94 -1.76
N TYR A 96 6.65 3.25 -1.16
CA TYR A 96 5.64 3.86 -0.29
C TYR A 96 6.12 3.85 1.17
N LYS A 97 6.17 5.06 1.74
CA LYS A 97 6.49 5.30 3.14
C LYS A 97 5.28 5.94 3.82
N PRO A 98 4.54 5.22 4.68
CA PRO A 98 3.52 5.84 5.50
C PRO A 98 4.19 6.89 6.41
N ILE A 99 3.60 8.08 6.49
CA ILE A 99 4.15 9.15 7.33
C ILE A 99 4.01 8.73 8.79
N ARG A 100 5.14 8.56 9.46
CA ARG A 100 5.15 8.25 10.89
C ARG A 100 4.72 9.49 11.66
N THR A 101 3.66 9.35 12.45
CA THR A 101 3.20 10.41 13.38
C THR A 101 4.05 10.46 14.64
N THR A 102 4.83 9.41 14.93
CA THR A 102 5.71 9.32 16.10
C THR A 102 7.15 8.99 15.71
N LYS A 103 8.10 9.63 16.40
CA LYS A 103 9.52 9.31 16.26
C LYS A 103 9.85 8.01 16.99
N PRO A 104 10.86 7.23 16.54
CA PRO A 104 11.36 6.09 17.30
C PRO A 104 11.82 6.52 18.69
N SER A 105 11.52 5.70 19.70
CA SER A 105 12.13 5.83 21.03
C SER A 105 13.65 5.60 20.97
N ALA A 106 14.37 6.01 22.01
CA ALA A 106 15.81 5.77 22.12
C ALA A 106 16.18 4.28 22.02
N ALA A 107 15.37 3.41 22.64
CA ALA A 107 15.58 1.95 22.57
C ALA A 107 15.38 1.39 21.16
N GLN A 108 14.32 1.81 20.45
CA GLN A 108 14.10 1.42 19.05
C GLN A 108 15.22 1.92 18.16
N GLN A 109 15.65 3.18 18.33
CA GLN A 109 16.76 3.74 17.56
C GLN A 109 18.07 2.99 17.83
N ALA A 110 18.35 2.61 19.08
CA ALA A 110 19.53 1.83 19.44
C ALA A 110 19.51 0.44 18.79
N ALA A 111 18.35 -0.23 18.78
CA ALA A 111 18.17 -1.53 18.13
C ALA A 111 18.38 -1.44 16.60
N MET A 112 17.80 -0.44 15.94
CA MET A 112 18.03 -0.17 14.51
C MET A 112 19.52 0.09 14.22
N ASN A 113 20.18 0.89 15.05
CA ASN A 113 21.61 1.19 14.90
C ASN A 113 22.48 -0.06 15.09
N ALA A 114 22.14 -0.93 16.05
CA ALA A 114 22.83 -2.20 16.27
C ALA A 114 22.68 -3.13 15.05
N LYS A 115 21.45 -3.30 14.55
CA LYS A 115 21.20 -4.11 13.35
C LYS A 115 21.90 -3.56 12.11
N ARG A 116 21.94 -2.24 11.93
CA ARG A 116 22.67 -1.60 10.82
C ARG A 116 24.17 -1.95 10.85
N ARG A 117 24.79 -1.91 12.03
CA ARG A 117 26.20 -2.31 12.22
C ARG A 117 26.41 -3.80 11.96
N GLU A 118 25.53 -4.65 12.46
CA GLU A 118 25.56 -6.10 12.23
C GLU A 118 25.53 -6.43 10.73
N LEU A 119 24.72 -5.71 9.95
CA LEU A 119 24.59 -5.89 8.49
C LEU A 119 25.71 -5.22 7.69
N GLY A 120 26.67 -4.55 8.34
CA GLY A 120 27.75 -3.81 7.67
C GLY A 120 27.24 -2.71 6.75
N MET A 121 26.07 -2.11 7.05
CA MET A 121 25.46 -1.10 6.20
C MET A 121 26.03 0.29 6.46
N GLU A 122 26.10 1.10 5.42
CA GLU A 122 26.57 2.48 5.54
C GLU A 122 25.63 3.32 6.42
N SER A 123 26.21 4.33 7.06
CA SER A 123 25.51 5.29 7.91
C SER A 123 26.07 6.70 7.73
N GLY A 124 25.37 7.71 8.25
CA GLY A 124 25.79 9.11 8.13
C GLY A 124 25.92 9.55 6.66
N PRO A 125 26.92 10.37 6.31
CA PRO A 125 27.15 10.79 4.93
C PRO A 125 27.36 9.65 3.94
N ALA A 126 28.01 8.54 4.35
CA ALA A 126 28.29 7.40 3.47
C ALA A 126 27.01 6.69 2.98
N TYR A 127 25.94 6.69 3.78
CA TYR A 127 24.63 6.18 3.36
C TYR A 127 24.14 6.87 2.08
N PHE A 128 24.32 8.18 1.97
CA PHE A 128 23.84 8.97 0.84
C PHE A 128 24.65 8.72 -0.43
N ILE A 129 25.95 8.46 -0.29
CA ILE A 129 26.82 8.10 -1.43
C ILE A 129 26.46 6.71 -1.93
N ALA A 130 26.40 5.73 -1.03
CA ALA A 130 26.05 4.35 -1.37
C ALA A 130 24.68 4.23 -2.04
N LEU A 131 23.68 5.02 -1.62
CA LEU A 131 22.38 5.04 -2.28
C LEU A 131 22.46 5.66 -3.69
N ARG A 132 23.21 6.75 -3.87
CA ARG A 132 23.36 7.43 -5.17
C ARG A 132 24.10 6.59 -6.21
N GLU A 133 24.95 5.64 -5.80
CA GLU A 133 25.56 4.68 -6.72
C GLU A 133 24.55 3.70 -7.34
N LEU A 134 23.38 3.54 -6.73
CA LEU A 134 22.32 2.65 -7.19
C LEU A 134 21.24 3.37 -8.03
N VAL A 135 21.24 4.71 -8.03
CA VAL A 135 20.12 5.53 -8.50
C VAL A 135 20.60 6.53 -9.54
N ALA A 136 19.97 6.54 -10.72
CA ALA A 136 20.22 7.56 -11.75
C ALA A 136 19.52 8.87 -11.41
N SER A 137 18.27 8.81 -10.93
CA SER A 137 17.51 9.94 -10.40
C SER A 137 16.46 9.46 -9.39
N HIS A 138 16.07 10.34 -8.47
CA HIS A 138 14.91 10.09 -7.61
C HIS A 138 14.17 11.39 -7.32
N THR A 139 12.89 11.25 -6.99
CA THR A 139 12.07 12.33 -6.46
C THR A 139 11.38 11.88 -5.18
N ASP A 140 11.32 12.80 -4.22
CA ASP A 140 10.55 12.64 -2.99
C ASP A 140 9.21 13.37 -3.16
N THR A 141 8.11 12.63 -3.07
CA THR A 141 6.76 13.15 -3.28
C THR A 141 5.93 12.98 -2.02
N ARG A 142 5.52 14.09 -1.40
CA ARG A 142 4.51 14.11 -0.33
C ARG A 142 3.14 14.36 -0.95
N THR A 143 2.15 13.57 -0.56
CA THR A 143 0.80 13.58 -1.14
C THR A 143 -0.26 13.55 -0.06
N TYR A 144 -1.46 14.04 -0.40
CA TYR A 144 -2.67 13.77 0.37
C TYR A 144 -3.35 12.52 -0.18
N GLY A 145 -3.61 11.56 0.70
CA GLY A 145 -4.24 10.30 0.35
C GLY A 145 -3.84 9.14 1.28
N PRO A 146 -4.50 7.98 1.14
CA PRO A 146 -5.54 7.69 0.16
C PRO A 146 -6.88 8.35 0.52
N ILE A 147 -7.51 9.01 -0.46
CA ILE A 147 -8.85 9.59 -0.37
C ILE A 147 -9.61 9.38 -1.67
N SER A 148 -10.94 9.32 -1.61
CA SER A 148 -11.80 9.31 -2.78
C SER A 148 -12.01 10.73 -3.33
N ALA A 149 -12.41 10.81 -4.61
CA ALA A 149 -12.81 12.08 -5.22
C ALA A 149 -13.99 12.73 -4.46
N GLY A 150 -14.92 11.93 -3.92
CA GLY A 150 -16.04 12.45 -3.12
C GLY A 150 -15.59 13.08 -1.80
N GLN A 151 -14.60 12.49 -1.12
CA GLN A 151 -13.98 13.07 0.06
C GLN A 151 -13.25 14.38 -0.27
N TRP A 152 -12.53 14.41 -1.39
CA TRP A 152 -11.88 15.63 -1.88
C TRP A 152 -12.88 16.76 -2.14
N LEU A 153 -13.91 16.50 -2.95
CA LEU A 153 -14.91 17.48 -3.33
C LEU A 153 -15.71 18.00 -2.13
N SER A 154 -16.10 17.12 -1.22
CA SER A 154 -16.83 17.51 0.00
C SER A 154 -16.06 18.53 0.83
N ARG A 155 -14.74 18.40 0.92
CA ARG A 155 -13.91 19.37 1.64
C ARG A 155 -13.72 20.67 0.86
N LEU A 156 -13.56 20.59 -0.46
CA LEU A 156 -13.49 21.77 -1.34
C LEU A 156 -14.77 22.62 -1.25
N ASP A 157 -15.94 21.99 -1.27
CA ASP A 157 -17.22 22.68 -1.21
C ASP A 157 -17.46 23.35 0.14
N ARG A 158 -17.09 22.68 1.24
CA ARG A 158 -17.08 23.33 2.58
C ARG A 158 -16.16 24.54 2.61
N TRP A 159 -14.91 24.40 2.15
CA TRP A 159 -13.97 25.51 2.10
C TRP A 159 -14.53 26.69 1.30
N ARG A 160 -15.16 26.44 0.16
CA ARG A 160 -15.82 27.50 -0.63
C ARG A 160 -16.96 28.17 0.11
N ALA A 161 -17.80 27.42 0.80
CA ALA A 161 -18.89 28.00 1.61
C ALA A 161 -18.34 28.94 2.69
N ASP A 162 -17.26 28.53 3.36
CA ASP A 162 -16.62 29.31 4.45
C ASP A 162 -15.82 30.53 3.93
N HIS A 163 -15.35 30.49 2.68
CA HIS A 163 -14.48 31.51 2.07
C HIS A 163 -15.16 32.27 0.92
N SER A 164 -16.47 32.16 0.79
CA SER A 164 -17.24 32.97 -0.15
C SER A 164 -17.16 34.43 0.31
N ARG A 165 -16.50 35.29 -0.48
CA ARG A 165 -16.54 36.74 -0.24
C ARG A 165 -17.99 37.19 -0.25
N PRO A 166 -18.48 37.99 0.71
CA PRO A 166 -19.76 38.65 0.53
C PRO A 166 -19.72 39.45 -0.77
N ALA A 167 -20.78 39.33 -1.57
CA ALA A 167 -20.91 40.10 -2.80
C ALA A 167 -20.68 41.57 -2.48
N SER A 168 -19.74 42.21 -3.19
CA SER A 168 -19.50 43.64 -3.08
C SER A 168 -20.78 44.38 -3.49
N GLY A 169 -21.59 44.80 -2.51
CA GLY A 169 -22.82 45.55 -2.76
C GLY A 169 -23.99 45.39 -1.78
N GLN A 170 -23.79 44.90 -0.55
CA GLN A 170 -24.83 45.01 0.49
C GLN A 170 -24.50 46.23 1.38
N PRO A 171 -25.38 47.27 1.44
CA PRO A 171 -25.20 48.39 2.35
C PRO A 171 -25.46 47.98 3.81
N GLU A 172 -24.76 48.64 4.74
CA GLU A 172 -24.97 48.54 6.21
C GLU A 172 -26.38 48.96 6.64
#